data_AF-A0A957PBK6-F1
#
_entry.id   AF-A0A957PBK6-F1
#
_cell.length_a   1.000
_cell.length_b   1.000
_cell.length_c   1.000
_cell.angle_alpha   90.00
_cell.angle_beta   90.00
_cell.angle_gamma   90.00
#
_symmetry.space_group_name_H-M   'P 1'
#
loop_
_entity.id
_entity.type
_entity.pdbx_description
1 polymer ?
#
loop_
_entity_poly.entity_id
_entity_poly.type
_entity_poly.pdbx_seq_one_letter_code
_entity_poly.pdbx_strand_id
1 'polypeptide(L)'
;LAYVEESIARKPWGWSTRVQLYTTMAEAKAQVPPAMAILEENADGVLLRCEVDDLRQYALFLLGLPWEMKILAPVELQDAMADVAKRAIALATPN
;
A
#
# COMPACT_ATOMS: atom_id res chain seq x y z
N LEU A 1 -36.57 1.89 10.42
CA LEU A 1 -35.67 1.66 9.28
C LEU A 1 -34.32 1.30 9.86
N ALA A 2 -34.03 0.00 9.90
CA ALA A 2 -32.80 -0.56 10.45
C ALA A 2 -31.67 -0.38 9.45
N TYR A 3 -30.56 0.24 9.86
CA TYR A 3 -29.31 0.23 9.12
C TYR A 3 -28.36 -0.71 9.86
N VAL A 4 -28.03 -1.79 9.17
CA VAL A 4 -27.24 -2.96 9.54
C VAL A 4 -26.02 -2.61 10.42
N GLU A 5 -26.03 -3.15 11.64
CA GLU A 5 -24.83 -3.42 12.42
C GLU A 5 -24.22 -4.71 11.90
N GLU A 6 -23.08 -4.65 11.20
CA GLU A 6 -22.25 -5.84 10.98
C GLU A 6 -20.76 -5.47 10.94
N SER A 7 -20.10 -5.77 12.07
CA SER A 7 -18.71 -6.20 12.19
C SER A 7 -17.65 -5.47 11.37
N ILE A 8 -17.20 -4.33 11.90
CA ILE A 8 -15.75 -4.12 11.98
C ILE A 8 -15.48 -3.64 13.40
N ALA A 9 -15.05 -4.57 14.25
CA ALA A 9 -14.22 -4.26 15.40
C ALA A 9 -12.96 -3.58 14.84
N ARG A 10 -13.08 -2.27 14.60
CA ARG A 10 -12.05 -1.43 13.99
C ARG A 10 -10.95 -1.39 15.04
N LYS A 11 -9.89 -2.19 14.82
CA LYS A 11 -8.68 -2.13 15.65
C LYS A 11 -8.37 -0.64 15.86
N PRO A 12 -8.15 -0.16 17.08
CA PRO A 12 -7.92 1.27 17.30
C PRO A 12 -6.59 1.78 16.70
N TRP A 13 -5.85 0.91 16.00
CA TRP A 13 -4.50 1.12 15.50
C TRP A 13 -4.46 0.61 14.05
N GLY A 14 -4.33 1.53 13.10
CA GLY A 14 -4.04 1.21 11.71
C GLY A 14 -2.69 0.48 11.57
N TRP A 15 -2.42 -0.03 10.39
CA TRP A 15 -1.14 -0.64 10.07
C TRP A 15 -0.12 0.44 9.71
N SER A 16 0.99 0.47 10.44
CA SER A 16 2.13 1.34 10.12
C SER A 16 2.99 0.71 9.03
N THR A 17 2.97 1.32 7.84
CA THR A 17 3.66 0.79 6.66
C THR A 17 4.93 1.57 6.35
N ARG A 18 5.92 0.86 5.78
CA ARG A 18 7.18 1.42 5.30
C ARG A 18 7.55 0.76 3.99
N VAL A 19 7.64 1.56 2.94
CA VAL A 19 7.97 1.10 1.58
C VAL A 19 9.08 1.99 1.03
N GLN A 20 10.16 1.38 0.55
CA GLN A 20 11.19 2.07 -0.22
C GLN A 20 10.72 2.21 -1.66
N LEU A 21 10.70 3.44 -2.17
CA LEU A 21 10.48 3.74 -3.57
C LEU A 21 11.82 4.10 -4.21
N TYR A 22 12.19 3.41 -5.29
CA TYR A 22 13.41 3.71 -6.04
C TYR A 22 13.13 4.79 -7.09
N THR A 23 12.90 6.02 -6.60
CA THR A 23 12.53 7.20 -7.40
C THR A 23 13.01 8.47 -6.70
N THR A 24 12.82 9.62 -7.34
CA THR A 24 13.17 10.93 -6.74
C THR A 24 12.02 11.49 -5.90
N MET A 25 12.33 12.38 -4.95
CA MET A 25 11.32 13.07 -4.14
C MET A 25 10.31 13.87 -4.98
N ALA A 26 10.74 14.42 -6.12
CA ALA A 26 9.87 15.17 -7.02
C ALA A 26 8.82 14.27 -7.69
N GLU A 27 9.26 13.11 -8.20
CA GLU A 27 8.37 12.11 -8.82
C GLU A 27 7.42 11.50 -7.79
N ALA A 28 7.93 11.15 -6.61
CA ALA A 28 7.13 10.63 -5.51
C ALA A 28 5.99 11.60 -5.12
N LYS A 29 6.29 12.88 -4.95
CA LYS A 29 5.29 13.92 -4.63
C LYS A 29 4.28 14.16 -5.73
N ALA A 30 4.62 13.89 -6.99
CA ALA A 30 3.71 14.06 -8.11
C ALA A 30 2.61 12.98 -8.13
N GLN A 31 2.89 11.77 -7.64
CA GLN A 31 1.91 10.67 -7.61
C GLN A 31 1.30 10.40 -6.24
N VAL A 32 2.05 10.63 -5.16
CA VAL A 32 1.59 10.35 -3.80
C VAL A 32 1.10 11.63 -3.16
N PRO A 33 -0.22 11.76 -2.88
CA PRO A 33 -0.75 12.95 -2.23
C PRO A 33 -0.14 13.11 -0.82
N PRO A 34 0.27 14.31 -0.41
CA PRO A 34 0.87 14.53 0.91
C PRO A 34 -0.09 14.26 2.07
N ALA A 35 -1.41 14.28 1.82
CA ALA A 35 -2.42 13.92 2.81
C ALA A 35 -2.49 12.40 3.07
N MET A 36 -1.92 11.58 2.18
CA MET A 36 -1.99 10.13 2.23
C MET A 36 -0.77 9.51 2.93
N ALA A 37 0.41 10.09 2.75
CA ALA A 37 1.65 9.50 3.25
C ALA A 37 2.70 10.57 3.57
N ILE A 38 3.60 10.21 4.49
CA ILE A 38 4.84 10.93 4.75
C ILE A 38 5.90 10.37 3.82
N LEU A 39 6.55 11.26 3.06
CA LEU A 39 7.67 10.92 2.18
C LEU A 39 8.96 11.48 2.77
N GLU A 40 10.00 10.64 2.84
CA GLU A 40 11.33 11.04 3.28
C GLU A 40 12.39 10.61 2.28
N GLU A 41 13.30 11.50 1.94
CA GLU A 41 14.40 11.19 1.04
C GLU A 41 15.51 10.44 1.80
N ASN A 42 16.09 9.42 1.16
CA ASN A 42 17.21 8.68 1.70
C ASN A 42 18.22 8.32 0.59
N ALA A 43 19.31 7.64 0.96
CA ALA A 43 20.39 7.31 0.03
C ALA A 43 19.94 6.45 -1.18
N ASP A 44 18.86 5.66 -1.01
CA ASP A 44 18.37 4.71 -2.00
C ASP A 44 17.08 5.19 -2.71
N GLY A 45 16.66 6.45 -2.50
CA GLY A 45 15.44 7.03 -3.09
C GLY A 45 14.53 7.66 -2.05
N VAL A 46 13.26 7.24 -2.01
CA VAL A 46 12.23 7.83 -1.14
C VAL A 46 11.59 6.76 -0.26
N LEU A 47 11.65 6.94 1.04
CA LEU A 47 10.89 6.17 2.00
C LEU A 47 9.47 6.73 2.10
N LEU A 48 8.48 5.91 1.75
CA LEU A 48 7.06 6.20 1.96
C LEU A 48 6.60 5.54 3.25
N ARG A 49 5.98 6.34 4.13
CA ARG A 49 5.30 5.87 5.34
C ARG A 49 3.86 6.32 5.40
N CYS A 50 2.96 5.41 5.73
CA CYS A 50 1.57 5.76 6.03
C CYS A 50 0.96 4.78 7.02
N GLU A 51 -0.07 5.27 7.71
CA GLU A 51 -0.98 4.46 8.50
C GLU A 51 -2.17 4.08 7.62
N VAL A 52 -2.44 2.79 7.47
CA VAL A 52 -3.55 2.31 6.63
C VAL A 52 -4.44 1.34 7.40
N ASP A 53 -5.74 1.46 7.20
CA ASP A 53 -6.71 0.54 7.84
C ASP A 53 -6.84 -0.77 7.06
N ASP A 54 -6.55 -0.75 5.75
CA ASP A 54 -6.69 -1.88 4.83
C ASP A 54 -5.43 -2.05 3.97
N LEU A 55 -4.62 -3.06 4.32
CA LEU A 55 -3.39 -3.42 3.60
C LEU A 55 -3.66 -3.89 2.17
N ARG A 56 -4.83 -4.46 1.87
CA ARG A 56 -5.17 -4.95 0.53
C ARG A 56 -5.49 -3.79 -0.41
N GLN A 57 -6.25 -2.79 0.06
CA GLN A 57 -6.48 -1.56 -0.71
C GLN A 57 -5.16 -0.83 -0.95
N TYR A 58 -4.30 -0.77 0.07
CA TYR A 58 -2.99 -0.16 -0.06
C TYR A 58 -2.06 -0.91 -1.02
N ALA A 59 -2.07 -2.25 -1.01
CA ALA A 59 -1.34 -3.08 -1.97
C ALA A 59 -1.75 -2.79 -3.43
N LEU A 60 -3.06 -2.61 -3.69
CA LEU A 60 -3.55 -2.23 -5.02
C LEU A 60 -3.09 -0.84 -5.44
N PHE A 61 -3.07 0.13 -4.50
CA PHE A 61 -2.50 1.45 -4.76
C PHE A 61 -1.02 1.36 -5.13
N LEU A 62 -0.23 0.60 -4.36
CA LEU A 62 1.20 0.42 -4.64
C LEU A 62 1.42 -0.22 -6.02
N LEU A 63 0.62 -1.23 -6.38
CA LEU A 63 0.72 -1.87 -7.70
C LEU A 63 0.46 -0.91 -8.87
N GLY A 64 -0.28 0.17 -8.64
CA GLY A 64 -0.52 1.22 -9.63
C GLY A 64 0.66 2.18 -9.83
N LEU A 65 1.65 2.17 -8.94
CA LEU A 65 2.84 3.01 -9.07
C LEU A 65 3.81 2.41 -10.09
N PRO A 66 4.42 3.22 -10.98
CA PRO A 66 5.23 2.73 -12.09
C PRO A 66 6.69 2.42 -11.72
N TRP A 67 7.03 2.47 -10.43
CA TRP A 67 8.41 2.38 -9.95
C TRP A 67 8.72 1.02 -9.34
N GLU A 68 10.01 0.67 -9.33
CA GLU A 68 10.48 -0.39 -8.47
C GLU A 68 10.34 0.02 -7.00
N MET A 69 9.90 -0.93 -6.16
CA MET A 69 9.64 -0.68 -4.75
C MET A 69 10.01 -1.90 -3.91
N LYS A 70 10.34 -1.65 -2.65
CA LYS A 70 10.61 -2.69 -1.65
C LYS A 70 9.79 -2.45 -0.40
N ILE A 71 8.98 -3.43 -0.02
CA ILE A 71 8.21 -3.40 1.23
C ILE A 71 9.16 -3.74 2.39
N LEU A 72 9.30 -2.80 3.34
CA LEU A 72 10.14 -2.97 4.52
C LEU A 72 9.32 -3.43 5.73
N ALA A 73 8.08 -2.94 5.85
CA ALA A 73 7.14 -3.33 6.89
C ALA A 73 5.71 -2.91 6.52
N PRO A 74 4.67 -3.53 7.10
CA PRO A 74 4.73 -4.76 7.87
C PRO A 74 4.89 -5.99 6.94
N VAL A 75 5.17 -7.18 7.49
CA VAL A 75 5.27 -8.40 6.66
C VAL A 75 3.93 -8.77 6.04
N GLU A 76 2.84 -8.44 6.74
CA GLU A 76 1.46 -8.61 6.29
C GLU A 76 1.14 -7.81 5.01
N LEU A 77 1.88 -6.72 4.73
CA LEU A 77 1.76 -6.01 3.46
C LEU A 77 2.33 -6.85 2.29
N GLN A 78 3.38 -7.63 2.54
CA GLN A 78 3.92 -8.56 1.53
C GLN A 78 2.92 -9.67 1.24
N ASP A 79 2.25 -10.21 2.26
CA ASP A 79 1.17 -11.19 2.11
C ASP A 79 0.01 -10.60 1.29
N ALA A 80 -0.41 -9.37 1.60
CA ALA A 80 -1.45 -8.67 0.85
C ALA A 80 -1.07 -8.47 -0.63
N MET A 81 0.19 -8.11 -0.93
CA MET A 81 0.69 -8.01 -2.31
C MET A 81 0.68 -9.37 -3.01
N ALA A 82 1.09 -10.44 -2.34
CA ALA A 82 1.09 -11.78 -2.91
C ALA A 82 -0.33 -12.22 -3.29
N ASP A 83 -1.32 -11.90 -2.47
CA ASP A 83 -2.72 -12.23 -2.75
C ASP A 83 -3.31 -11.39 -3.90
N VAL A 84 -2.96 -10.11 -3.98
CA VAL A 84 -3.29 -9.26 -5.14
C VAL A 84 -2.68 -9.84 -6.41
N ALA A 85 -1.41 -10.25 -6.38
CA ALA A 85 -0.73 -10.85 -7.52
C ALA A 85 -1.39 -12.17 -7.97
N LYS A 86 -1.69 -13.09 -7.03
CA LYS A 86 -2.41 -14.33 -7.33
C LYS A 86 -3.74 -14.06 -8.01
N ARG A 87 -4.51 -13.07 -7.52
CA ARG A 87 -5.79 -12.68 -8.12
C ARG A 87 -5.61 -12.10 -9.52
N ALA A 88 -4.60 -11.25 -9.73
CA ALA A 88 -4.30 -10.71 -11.06
C ALA A 88 -3.93 -11.81 -12.06
N ILE A 89 -3.10 -12.78 -11.66
CA ILE A 89 -2.73 -13.94 -12.48
C ILE A 89 -3.97 -14.78 -12.83
N ALA A 90 -4.83 -15.05 -11.86
CA ALA A 90 -6.06 -15.80 -12.08
C ALA A 90 -7.01 -15.10 -13.07
N LEU A 91 -7.07 -13.76 -13.06
CA LEU A 91 -7.86 -12.99 -14.02
C LEU A 91 -7.23 -12.94 -15.43
N ALA A 92 -5.90 -12.98 -15.51
CA ALA A 92 -5.17 -12.92 -16.78
C ALA A 92 -5.11 -14.27 -17.51
N THR A 93 -5.35 -15.38 -16.79
CA THR A 93 -5.35 -16.72 -17.39
C THR A 93 -6.78 -17.08 -17.80
N PRO A 94 -7.07 -17.28 -19.10
CA PRO A 94 -8.40 -17.70 -19.54
C PRO A 94 -8.71 -19.11 -19.00
N ASN A 95 -9.93 -19.29 -18.49
CA ASN A 95 -10.49 -20.61 -18.13
C ASN A 95 -10.64 -21.52 -19.35
#